data_AF-A0A2V6LV51-F1
#
_entry.id   AF-A0A2V6LV51-F1
#
_cell.length_a   1.000
_cell.length_b   1.000
_cell.length_c   1.000
_cell.angle_alpha   90.00
_cell.angle_beta   90.00
_cell.angle_gamma   90.00
#
_symmetry.space_group_name_H-M   'P 1'
#
loop_
_entity.id
_entity.type
_entity.pdbx_description
1 polymer ?
#
loop_
_entity_poly.entity_id
_entity_poly.type
_entity_poly.pdbx_seq_one_letter_code
_entity_poly.pdbx_strand_id
1 'polypeptide(L)'
;MKILSQSLRVGGFLLCLLFGTQMIVPGQQASNSDSPELKSADVVRLVLKGYRLSGPEAEKLEKTLLADPKNLIAHITLVAYYTSQHDDLSRARKSEHALWLIRNIPDREILHDVVYAQLMKRDQGYEEAKQLWLKHLDTFHNNVVVLANAAEFFILSDKQLSERLFKQLAVADPKSPRWPRELGHLYMLEMQSAGNTPQKEGPTGADKSSLAASAYQNFERAYRLQRNDQEKRMLMSQLATSALEAGEIETAQRWARDGLNDATTATSDWSVANSVHHAHIILGRIALRGGDLAEARKHLIQASQSQGSPQLDSFGPNMMLAKELLEKGERDAVIQYFQKCASFWKDDRGQLVQWAAIVREGGIPNFGANLVY
;
A
#
# COMPACT_ATOMS: atom_id res chain seq x y z
N MET A 1 5.25 61.32 -30.81
CA MET A 1 5.88 61.99 -29.65
C MET A 1 6.34 60.89 -28.69
N LYS A 2 7.63 60.49 -28.71
CA LYS A 2 8.74 60.94 -27.84
C LYS A 2 8.38 60.93 -26.33
N ILE A 3 9.13 60.35 -25.37
CA ILE A 3 10.35 59.51 -25.32
C ILE A 3 10.61 59.13 -23.82
N LEU A 4 11.20 57.94 -23.57
CA LEU A 4 12.09 57.44 -22.47
C LEU A 4 11.72 57.43 -20.96
N SER A 5 11.87 56.25 -20.32
CA SER A 5 13.03 55.88 -19.44
C SER A 5 12.95 54.37 -19.05
N GLN A 6 13.82 53.51 -19.59
CA GLN A 6 14.97 52.84 -18.94
C GLN A 6 14.81 52.39 -17.46
N SER A 7 14.86 51.08 -17.21
CA SER A 7 15.88 50.48 -16.32
C SER A 7 16.00 48.97 -16.53
N LEU A 8 17.26 48.53 -16.62
CA LEU A 8 17.71 47.13 -16.66
C LEU A 8 17.41 46.42 -15.32
N ARG A 9 17.12 45.12 -15.38
CA ARG A 9 17.77 44.15 -14.49
C ARG A 9 17.99 42.81 -15.18
N VAL A 10 19.25 42.64 -15.57
CA VAL A 10 19.93 41.38 -15.87
C VAL A 10 20.09 40.60 -14.56
N GLY A 11 19.90 39.28 -14.63
CA GLY A 11 20.23 38.31 -13.59
C GLY A 11 19.52 37.02 -13.95
N GLY A 12 20.11 36.06 -14.66
CA GLY A 12 21.48 35.59 -14.56
C GLY A 12 21.37 34.09 -14.27
N PHE A 13 21.13 33.31 -15.33
CA PHE A 13 21.27 31.86 -15.32
C PHE A 13 22.71 31.52 -14.88
N LEU A 14 22.87 30.94 -13.70
CA LEU A 14 24.10 30.27 -13.30
C LEU A 14 23.82 28.77 -13.24
N LEU A 15 24.06 28.13 -14.38
CA LEU A 15 24.30 26.69 -14.50
C LEU A 15 25.69 26.42 -13.89
N CYS A 16 25.76 26.08 -12.61
CA CYS A 16 26.96 25.48 -12.05
C CYS A 16 26.87 23.96 -12.20
N LEU A 17 27.35 23.47 -13.35
CA LEU A 17 27.76 22.08 -13.53
C LEU A 17 29.02 21.84 -12.68
N LEU A 18 28.85 21.33 -11.47
CA LEU A 18 29.93 20.64 -10.76
C LEU A 18 29.81 19.14 -11.06
N PHE A 19 30.46 18.71 -12.13
CA PHE A 19 30.84 17.30 -12.28
C PHE A 19 31.92 16.98 -11.24
N GLY A 20 31.49 16.60 -10.05
CA GLY A 20 32.33 15.88 -9.10
C GLY A 20 32.26 14.39 -9.40
N THR A 21 33.14 13.88 -10.25
CA THR A 21 33.39 12.44 -10.37
C THR A 21 34.03 11.94 -9.09
N GLN A 22 33.22 11.52 -8.11
CA GLN A 22 33.75 10.67 -7.04
C GLN A 22 34.00 9.29 -7.62
N MET A 23 35.28 8.97 -7.80
CA MET A 23 35.76 7.62 -8.06
C MET A 23 35.25 6.71 -6.94
N ILE A 24 34.46 5.71 -7.32
CA ILE A 24 34.10 4.60 -6.44
C ILE A 24 35.40 3.84 -6.17
N VAL A 25 35.96 4.01 -4.97
CA VAL A 25 36.97 3.10 -4.44
C VAL A 25 36.24 1.83 -4.02
N PRO A 26 36.52 0.65 -4.62
CA PRO A 26 35.93 -0.60 -4.18
C PRO A 26 36.62 -1.04 -2.90
N GLY A 27 35.86 -1.27 -1.82
CA GLY A 27 36.38 -1.95 -0.64
C GLY A 27 36.47 -1.13 0.65
N GLN A 28 35.54 -0.20 0.90
CA GLN A 28 35.33 0.32 2.26
C GLN A 28 33.89 0.01 2.69
N GLN A 29 33.76 -0.83 3.71
CA GLN A 29 32.52 -0.97 4.47
C GLN A 29 32.01 0.44 4.79
N ALA A 30 30.76 0.73 4.42
CA ALA A 30 30.07 1.95 4.80
C ALA A 30 29.71 1.89 6.29
N SER A 31 30.71 1.86 7.17
CA SER A 31 30.54 2.06 8.60
C SER A 31 31.30 3.33 8.99
N ASN A 32 30.62 4.47 8.89
CA ASN A 32 30.92 5.67 9.66
C ASN A 32 29.62 6.48 9.73
N SER A 33 28.77 6.12 10.69
CA SER A 33 27.48 6.74 10.94
C SER A 33 27.63 7.95 11.87
N ASP A 34 27.90 9.12 11.30
CA ASP A 34 27.62 10.40 11.97
C ASP A 34 26.11 10.76 11.91
N SER A 35 25.30 9.90 11.27
CA SER A 35 23.84 10.04 11.22
C SER A 35 23.18 9.28 12.38
N PRO A 36 22.15 9.86 13.04
CA PRO A 36 21.46 9.22 14.14
C PRO A 36 20.87 7.87 13.71
N GLU A 37 21.02 6.85 14.57
CA GLU A 37 20.38 5.56 14.38
C GLU A 37 18.87 5.69 14.62
N LEU A 38 18.13 5.98 13.54
CA LEU A 38 16.67 6.09 13.58
C LEU A 38 16.04 4.70 13.65
N LYS A 39 15.09 4.53 14.58
CA LYS A 39 14.21 3.36 14.62
C LYS A 39 12.92 3.66 13.86
N SER A 40 12.14 2.64 13.53
CA SER A 40 10.85 2.79 12.83
C SER A 40 9.90 3.79 13.51
N ALA A 41 9.81 3.78 14.84
CA ALA A 41 9.00 4.73 15.59
C ALA A 41 9.48 6.19 15.45
N ASP A 42 10.78 6.41 15.23
CA ASP A 42 11.32 7.75 14.95
C ASP A 42 10.88 8.21 13.56
N VAL A 43 11.00 7.33 12.56
CA VAL A 43 10.59 7.62 11.17
C VAL A 43 9.11 7.97 11.11
N VAL A 44 8.25 7.18 11.75
CA VAL A 44 6.80 7.45 11.82
C VAL A 44 6.52 8.84 12.41
N ARG A 45 7.21 9.22 13.49
CA ARG A 45 7.08 10.56 14.08
C ARG A 45 7.54 11.66 13.12
N LEU A 46 8.62 11.44 12.38
CA LEU A 46 9.13 12.41 11.40
C LEU A 46 8.17 12.57 10.21
N VAL A 47 7.59 11.48 9.72
CA VAL A 47 6.57 11.53 8.66
C VAL A 47 5.35 12.32 9.14
N LEU A 48 4.81 11.99 10.32
CA LEU A 48 3.68 12.73 10.90
C LEU A 48 3.99 14.22 11.13
N LYS A 49 5.23 14.54 11.51
CA LYS A 49 5.70 15.92 11.65
C LYS A 49 5.74 16.63 10.28
N GLY A 50 6.29 15.97 9.25
CA GLY A 50 6.36 16.50 7.90
C GLY A 50 5.00 16.88 7.34
N TYR A 51 3.98 16.03 7.54
CA TYR A 51 2.60 16.31 7.16
C TYR A 51 2.01 17.58 7.79
N ARG A 52 2.54 18.01 8.93
CA ARG A 52 2.05 19.15 9.71
C ARG A 52 2.89 20.41 9.52
N LEU A 53 3.95 20.37 8.72
CA LEU A 53 4.79 21.55 8.49
C LEU A 53 4.03 22.61 7.70
N SER A 54 4.30 23.87 8.04
CA SER A 54 3.98 25.03 7.21
C SER A 54 5.05 25.25 6.14
N GLY A 55 4.70 26.01 5.08
CA GLY A 55 5.66 26.39 4.03
C GLY A 55 6.95 27.04 4.57
N PRO A 56 6.88 28.04 5.46
CA PRO A 56 8.07 28.65 6.05
C PRO A 56 8.95 27.67 6.85
N GLU A 57 8.35 26.69 7.53
CA GLU A 57 9.11 25.66 8.26
C GLU A 57 9.81 24.68 7.30
N ALA A 58 9.15 24.30 6.21
CA ALA A 58 9.76 23.51 5.15
C ALA A 58 10.93 24.26 4.47
N GLU A 59 10.74 25.54 4.12
CA GLU A 59 11.81 26.37 3.58
C GLU A 59 13.00 26.52 4.54
N LYS A 60 12.74 26.63 5.84
CA LYS A 60 13.80 26.64 6.85
C LYS A 60 14.57 25.33 6.84
N LEU A 61 13.87 24.20 6.74
CA LEU A 61 14.48 22.87 6.69
C LEU A 61 15.30 22.67 5.41
N GLU A 62 14.81 23.12 4.26
CA GLU A 62 15.55 23.16 3.00
C GLU A 62 16.85 23.97 3.11
N LYS A 63 16.80 25.14 3.78
CA LYS A 63 18.01 25.91 4.05
C LYS A 63 19.02 25.18 4.93
N THR A 64 18.56 24.32 5.85
CA THR A 64 19.49 23.49 6.64
C THR A 64 20.22 22.47 5.79
N LEU A 65 19.59 21.95 4.73
CA LEU A 65 20.24 21.03 3.79
C LEU A 65 21.34 21.68 2.95
N LEU A 66 21.36 23.01 2.82
CA LEU A 66 22.49 23.71 2.18
C LEU A 66 23.78 23.60 3.02
N ALA A 67 23.64 23.58 4.35
CA ALA A 67 24.78 23.46 5.27
C ALA A 67 25.12 22.00 5.59
N ASP A 68 24.10 21.14 5.68
CA ASP A 68 24.26 19.70 5.88
C ASP A 68 23.38 18.90 4.90
N PRO A 69 23.89 18.65 3.68
CA PRO A 69 23.15 17.89 2.67
C PRO A 69 22.85 16.43 3.07
N LYS A 70 23.52 15.92 4.12
CA LYS A 70 23.38 14.55 4.62
C LYS A 70 22.39 14.41 5.77
N ASN A 71 21.71 15.50 6.15
CA ASN A 71 20.74 15.48 7.23
C ASN A 71 19.53 14.59 6.88
N LEU A 72 19.62 13.33 7.31
CA LEU A 72 18.61 12.31 7.04
C LEU A 72 17.23 12.69 7.60
N ILE A 73 17.19 13.30 8.78
CA ILE A 73 15.95 13.76 9.42
C ILE A 73 15.26 14.81 8.54
N ALA A 74 16.02 15.74 7.96
CA ALA A 74 15.49 16.75 7.07
C ALA A 74 14.91 16.14 5.79
N HIS A 75 15.64 15.24 5.12
CA HIS A 75 15.14 14.55 3.92
C HIS A 75 13.85 13.76 4.19
N ILE A 76 13.80 12.95 5.26
CA ILE A 76 12.59 12.19 5.62
C ILE A 76 11.40 13.12 5.89
N THR A 77 11.62 14.19 6.64
CA THR A 77 10.55 15.14 7.00
C THR A 77 10.04 15.91 5.77
N LEU A 78 10.94 16.32 4.86
CA LEU A 78 10.58 17.05 3.63
C LEU A 78 9.84 16.17 2.62
N VAL A 79 10.22 14.89 2.47
CA VAL A 79 9.44 13.95 1.64
C VAL A 79 7.98 13.91 2.08
N ALA A 80 7.73 13.82 3.38
CA ALA A 80 6.38 13.78 3.93
C ALA A 80 5.64 15.12 3.74
N TYR A 81 6.31 16.26 3.95
CA TYR A 81 5.72 17.58 3.69
C TYR A 81 5.32 17.75 2.22
N TYR A 82 6.22 17.50 1.28
CA TYR A 82 5.93 17.69 -0.15
C TYR A 82 4.89 16.72 -0.69
N THR A 83 4.73 15.56 -0.06
CA THR A 83 3.65 14.63 -0.40
C THR A 83 2.28 15.18 -0.02
N SER A 84 2.17 15.95 1.07
CA SER A 84 0.89 16.55 1.47
C SER A 84 0.50 17.75 0.61
N GLN A 85 1.41 18.25 -0.22
CA GLN A 85 1.14 19.30 -1.19
C GLN A 85 0.70 18.70 -2.53
N HIS A 86 -0.19 19.39 -3.25
CA HIS A 86 -0.84 18.87 -4.45
C HIS A 86 -0.45 19.60 -5.75
N ASP A 87 0.63 20.40 -5.73
CA ASP A 87 1.16 21.12 -6.88
C ASP A 87 2.37 20.42 -7.55
N ASP A 88 2.72 20.85 -8.77
CA ASP A 88 3.80 20.25 -9.55
C ASP A 88 5.19 20.46 -8.95
N LEU A 89 5.44 21.63 -8.36
CA LEU A 89 6.75 21.95 -7.78
C LEU A 89 7.02 21.05 -6.58
N SER A 90 6.02 20.86 -5.73
CA SER A 90 6.11 19.95 -4.59
C SER A 90 6.31 18.49 -5.03
N ARG A 91 5.66 18.04 -6.11
CA ARG A 91 5.90 16.70 -6.69
C ARG A 91 7.36 16.51 -7.13
N ALA A 92 7.95 17.53 -7.75
CA ALA A 92 9.36 17.51 -8.12
C ALA A 92 10.27 17.45 -6.88
N ARG A 93 10.03 18.30 -5.86
CA ARG A 93 10.79 18.30 -4.60
C ARG A 93 10.70 16.99 -3.83
N LYS A 94 9.50 16.40 -3.74
CA LYS A 94 9.32 15.04 -3.19
C LYS A 94 10.23 14.04 -3.90
N SER A 95 10.28 14.10 -5.24
CA SER A 95 11.11 13.20 -6.05
C SER A 95 12.61 13.40 -5.78
N GLU A 96 13.08 14.64 -5.63
CA GLU A 96 14.48 14.95 -5.30
C GLU A 96 14.91 14.30 -3.98
N HIS A 97 14.13 14.48 -2.90
CA HIS A 97 14.46 13.88 -1.60
C HIS A 97 14.32 12.35 -1.60
N ALA A 98 13.33 11.80 -2.29
CA ALA A 98 13.17 10.34 -2.43
C ALA A 98 14.38 9.71 -3.14
N LEU A 99 14.83 10.33 -4.24
CA LEU A 99 16.04 9.91 -4.97
C LEU A 99 17.29 10.02 -4.10
N TRP A 100 17.38 11.07 -3.28
CA TRP A 100 18.46 11.20 -2.31
C TRP A 100 18.47 10.04 -1.31
N LEU A 101 17.32 9.67 -0.75
CA LEU A 101 17.20 8.55 0.19
C LEU A 101 17.63 7.22 -0.47
N ILE A 102 17.11 6.92 -1.67
CA ILE A 102 17.44 5.69 -2.41
C ILE A 102 18.96 5.63 -2.67
N ARG A 103 19.56 6.74 -3.12
CA ARG A 103 20.98 6.80 -3.46
C ARG A 103 21.91 6.62 -2.25
N ASN A 104 21.55 7.18 -1.10
CA ASN A 104 22.47 7.34 0.02
C ASN A 104 22.27 6.33 1.15
N ILE A 105 21.06 5.75 1.29
CA ILE A 105 20.76 4.78 2.35
C ILE A 105 20.05 3.51 1.85
N PRO A 106 20.49 2.89 0.72
CA PRO A 106 19.77 1.76 0.11
C PRO A 106 19.69 0.52 1.01
N ASP A 107 20.59 0.38 1.97
CA ASP A 107 20.77 -0.75 2.88
C ASP A 107 20.18 -0.51 4.28
N ARG A 108 19.33 0.52 4.44
CA ARG A 108 18.68 0.85 5.70
C ARG A 108 17.22 0.39 5.70
N GLU A 109 16.83 -0.38 6.72
CA GLU A 109 15.46 -0.89 6.89
C GLU A 109 14.42 0.23 7.08
N ILE A 110 14.84 1.38 7.61
CA ILE A 110 13.96 2.54 7.80
C ILE A 110 13.33 3.05 6.50
N LEU A 111 13.85 2.71 5.32
CA LEU A 111 13.22 3.06 4.05
C LEU A 111 11.82 2.47 3.90
N HIS A 112 11.55 1.31 4.51
CA HIS A 112 10.22 0.71 4.55
C HIS A 112 9.20 1.60 5.30
N ASP A 113 9.67 2.36 6.29
CA ASP A 113 8.82 3.24 7.10
C ASP A 113 8.62 4.62 6.46
N VAL A 114 9.41 4.97 5.42
CA VAL A 114 9.24 6.18 4.63
C VAL A 114 8.34 5.86 3.43
N VAL A 115 7.06 5.62 3.69
CA VAL A 115 6.03 5.20 2.70
C VAL A 115 6.08 6.02 1.40
N TYR A 116 6.41 7.30 1.49
CA TYR A 116 6.42 8.23 0.36
C TYR A 116 7.77 8.35 -0.38
N ALA A 117 8.83 7.70 0.10
CA ALA A 117 10.08 7.57 -0.64
C ALA A 117 9.93 6.63 -1.85
N GLN A 118 8.87 5.81 -1.89
CA GLN A 118 8.54 5.01 -3.06
C GLN A 118 7.99 5.92 -4.17
N LEU A 119 8.76 6.04 -5.25
CA LEU A 119 8.33 6.73 -6.47
C LEU A 119 7.56 5.77 -7.37
N MET A 120 6.41 6.23 -7.85
CA MET A 120 5.52 5.48 -8.74
C MET A 120 5.76 5.88 -10.20
N LYS A 121 5.33 5.07 -11.18
CA LYS A 121 5.51 5.38 -12.63
C LYS A 121 5.04 6.78 -13.07
N ARG A 122 4.10 7.38 -12.34
CA ARG A 122 3.59 8.74 -12.59
C ARG A 122 4.48 9.87 -12.05
N ASP A 123 5.43 9.54 -11.18
CA ASP A 123 6.33 10.50 -10.53
C ASP A 123 7.55 10.76 -11.45
N GLN A 124 7.98 12.02 -11.55
CA GLN A 124 9.05 12.43 -12.46
C GLN A 124 10.39 11.71 -12.19
N GLY A 125 10.69 11.37 -10.93
CA GLY A 125 11.93 10.68 -10.54
C GLY A 125 11.90 9.15 -10.69
N TYR A 126 10.82 8.56 -11.20
CA TYR A 126 10.66 7.09 -11.22
C TYR A 126 11.75 6.36 -12.00
N GLU A 127 12.05 6.78 -13.23
CA GLU A 127 13.04 6.09 -14.05
C GLU A 127 14.44 6.17 -13.44
N GLU A 128 14.79 7.31 -12.83
CA GLU A 128 16.06 7.45 -12.11
C GLU A 128 16.12 6.53 -10.88
N ALA A 129 15.05 6.49 -10.08
CA ALA A 129 14.94 5.59 -8.93
C ALA A 129 15.06 4.12 -9.33
N LYS A 130 14.43 3.74 -10.46
CA LYS A 130 14.55 2.39 -11.04
C LYS A 130 16.00 2.07 -11.38
N GLN A 131 16.71 2.97 -12.07
CA GLN A 131 18.13 2.74 -12.41
C GLN A 131 19.01 2.66 -11.15
N LEU A 132 18.73 3.47 -10.13
CA LEU A 132 19.43 3.39 -8.84
C LEU A 132 19.23 2.02 -8.18
N TRP A 133 17.99 1.53 -8.09
CA TRP A 133 17.72 0.22 -7.48
C TRP A 133 18.37 -0.93 -8.26
N LEU A 134 18.31 -0.93 -9.60
CA LEU A 134 18.99 -1.94 -10.41
C LEU A 134 20.51 -1.91 -10.15
N LYS A 135 21.11 -0.72 -10.13
CA LYS A 135 22.54 -0.57 -9.78
C LYS A 135 22.85 -1.05 -8.36
N HIS A 136 21.98 -0.78 -7.39
CA HIS A 136 22.15 -1.24 -6.01
C HIS A 136 22.05 -2.76 -5.89
N LEU A 137 21.18 -3.42 -6.65
CA LEU A 137 21.11 -4.88 -6.72
C LEU A 137 22.43 -5.48 -7.26
N ASP A 138 23.05 -4.83 -8.26
CA ASP A 138 24.35 -5.22 -8.80
C ASP A 138 25.53 -4.90 -7.86
N THR A 139 25.39 -3.93 -6.96
CA THR A 139 26.49 -3.48 -6.08
C THR A 139 26.47 -4.23 -4.75
N PHE A 140 25.29 -4.36 -4.14
CA PHE A 140 25.06 -4.94 -2.82
C PHE A 140 24.58 -6.39 -2.94
N HIS A 141 25.36 -7.22 -3.62
CA HIS A 141 25.07 -8.63 -3.84
C HIS A 141 24.62 -9.32 -2.54
N ASN A 142 23.42 -9.93 -2.58
CA ASN A 142 22.81 -10.68 -1.47
C ASN A 142 22.58 -9.87 -0.17
N ASN A 143 22.67 -8.54 -0.19
CA ASN A 143 22.26 -7.74 0.96
C ASN A 143 20.74 -7.79 1.11
N VAL A 144 20.26 -8.44 2.16
CA VAL A 144 18.83 -8.69 2.40
C VAL A 144 18.00 -7.40 2.53
N VAL A 145 18.57 -6.32 3.04
CA VAL A 145 17.85 -5.05 3.18
C VAL A 145 17.69 -4.38 1.81
N VAL A 146 18.75 -4.37 1.00
CA VAL A 146 18.68 -3.82 -0.37
C VAL A 146 17.72 -4.63 -1.23
N LEU A 147 17.75 -5.97 -1.12
CA LEU A 147 16.81 -6.85 -1.81
C LEU A 147 15.36 -6.53 -1.41
N ALA A 148 15.09 -6.34 -0.12
CA ALA A 148 13.74 -6.04 0.38
C ALA A 148 13.25 -4.67 -0.10
N ASN A 149 14.09 -3.63 0.03
CA ASN A 149 13.75 -2.28 -0.42
C ASN A 149 13.48 -2.24 -1.95
N ALA A 150 14.31 -2.92 -2.74
CA ALA A 150 14.11 -3.02 -4.19
C ALA A 150 12.85 -3.83 -4.55
N ALA A 151 12.60 -4.95 -3.87
CA ALA A 151 11.42 -5.78 -4.11
C ALA A 151 10.11 -4.99 -3.92
N GLU A 152 10.05 -4.17 -2.87
CA GLU A 152 8.92 -3.27 -2.61
C GLU A 152 8.79 -2.17 -3.65
N PHE A 153 9.90 -1.54 -4.07
CA PHE A 153 9.86 -0.53 -5.14
C PHE A 153 9.27 -1.09 -6.45
N PHE A 154 9.59 -2.35 -6.79
CA PHE A 154 9.13 -2.99 -8.01
C PHE A 154 7.74 -3.63 -7.93
N ILE A 155 7.11 -3.70 -6.74
CA ILE A 155 5.87 -4.49 -6.50
C ILE A 155 4.70 -4.14 -7.43
N LEU A 156 4.61 -2.88 -7.90
CA LEU A 156 3.57 -2.45 -8.84
C LEU A 156 4.09 -2.30 -10.28
N SER A 157 5.40 -2.16 -10.45
CA SER A 157 5.98 -1.68 -11.71
C SER A 157 6.70 -2.75 -12.53
N ASP A 158 7.29 -3.75 -11.86
CA ASP A 158 7.96 -4.94 -12.39
C ASP A 158 7.73 -6.11 -11.44
N LYS A 159 6.56 -6.75 -11.57
CA LYS A 159 6.09 -7.79 -10.65
C LYS A 159 6.96 -9.05 -10.71
N GLN A 160 7.50 -9.40 -11.89
CA GLN A 160 8.41 -10.54 -12.02
C GLN A 160 9.73 -10.31 -11.28
N LEU A 161 10.30 -9.10 -11.36
CA LEU A 161 11.49 -8.78 -10.58
C LEU A 161 11.18 -8.80 -9.08
N SER A 162 10.08 -8.15 -8.66
CA SER A 162 9.64 -8.15 -7.25
C SER A 162 9.47 -9.58 -6.71
N GLU A 163 8.79 -10.47 -7.44
CA GLU A 163 8.60 -11.87 -7.08
C GLU A 163 9.93 -12.61 -6.91
N ARG A 164 10.86 -12.45 -7.87
CA ARG A 164 12.19 -13.07 -7.79
C ARG A 164 12.95 -12.62 -6.55
N LEU A 165 12.91 -11.32 -6.23
CA LEU A 165 13.59 -10.76 -5.05
C LEU A 165 12.96 -11.27 -3.75
N PHE A 166 11.63 -11.28 -3.63
CA PHE A 166 10.96 -11.85 -2.45
C PHE A 166 11.20 -13.35 -2.28
N LYS A 167 11.30 -14.12 -3.37
CA LYS A 167 11.71 -15.54 -3.31
C LYS A 167 13.15 -15.69 -2.80
N GLN A 168 14.09 -14.84 -3.24
CA GLN A 168 15.46 -14.85 -2.71
C GLN A 168 15.47 -14.53 -1.21
N LEU A 169 14.69 -13.54 -0.77
CA LEU A 169 14.55 -13.20 0.65
C LEU A 169 13.95 -14.34 1.48
N ALA A 170 12.93 -15.02 0.97
CA ALA A 170 12.34 -16.18 1.63
C ALA A 170 13.30 -17.38 1.77
N VAL A 171 14.33 -17.46 0.92
CA VAL A 171 15.42 -18.44 1.05
C VAL A 171 16.47 -17.96 2.06
N ALA A 172 16.82 -16.67 2.02
CA ALA A 172 17.82 -16.08 2.92
C ALA A 172 17.35 -16.03 4.39
N ASP A 173 16.05 -15.81 4.61
CA ASP A 173 15.42 -15.78 5.93
C ASP A 173 14.11 -16.59 5.92
N PRO A 174 14.20 -17.93 6.03
CA PRO A 174 13.05 -18.82 5.91
C PRO A 174 12.10 -18.78 7.10
N LYS A 175 12.50 -18.16 8.22
CA LYS A 175 11.69 -18.05 9.44
C LYS A 175 10.88 -16.77 9.50
N SER A 176 11.17 -15.78 8.66
CA SER A 176 10.41 -14.55 8.63
C SER A 176 9.02 -14.76 8.02
N PRO A 177 7.94 -14.33 8.70
CA PRO A 177 6.59 -14.34 8.14
C PRO A 177 6.41 -13.26 7.06
N ARG A 178 7.32 -12.27 6.97
CA ARG A 178 7.19 -11.12 6.06
C ARG A 178 7.24 -11.53 4.60
N TRP A 179 8.25 -12.31 4.19
CA TRP A 179 8.46 -12.65 2.77
C TRP A 179 7.32 -13.46 2.15
N PRO A 180 6.80 -14.52 2.79
CA PRO A 180 5.61 -15.18 2.28
C PRO A 180 4.38 -14.24 2.33
N ARG A 181 4.25 -13.35 3.31
CA ARG A 181 3.15 -12.36 3.31
C ARG A 181 3.22 -11.43 2.08
N GLU A 182 4.40 -10.87 1.77
CA GLU A 182 4.58 -10.00 0.61
C GLU A 182 4.36 -10.72 -0.73
N LEU A 183 4.81 -11.98 -0.86
CA LEU A 183 4.48 -12.82 -2.02
C LEU A 183 2.97 -13.01 -2.16
N GLY A 184 2.26 -13.26 -1.06
CA GLY A 184 0.80 -13.37 -1.06
C GLY A 184 0.12 -12.11 -1.59
N HIS A 185 0.55 -10.93 -1.11
CA HIS A 185 0.04 -9.65 -1.59
C HIS A 185 0.34 -9.41 -3.07
N LEU A 186 1.55 -9.75 -3.52
CA LEU A 186 1.93 -9.62 -4.93
C LEU A 186 1.02 -10.45 -5.84
N TYR A 187 0.75 -11.71 -5.50
CA TYR A 187 -0.15 -12.56 -6.30
C TYR A 187 -1.60 -12.05 -6.28
N MET A 188 -2.09 -11.48 -5.18
CA MET A 188 -3.40 -10.82 -5.14
C MET A 188 -3.46 -9.59 -6.08
N LEU A 189 -2.39 -8.79 -6.14
CA LEU A 189 -2.29 -7.65 -7.06
C LEU A 189 -2.27 -8.10 -8.53
N GLU A 190 -1.59 -9.20 -8.83
CA GLU A 190 -1.62 -9.82 -10.17
C GLU A 190 -3.02 -10.32 -10.54
N MET A 191 -3.68 -11.04 -9.64
CA MET A 191 -5.03 -11.55 -9.85
C MET A 191 -6.03 -10.43 -10.18
N GLN A 192 -5.95 -9.31 -9.45
CA GLN A 192 -6.79 -8.13 -9.71
C GLN A 192 -6.48 -7.49 -11.07
N SER A 193 -5.20 -7.39 -11.43
CA SER A 193 -4.78 -6.83 -12.72
C SER A 193 -5.26 -7.67 -13.91
N ALA A 194 -5.24 -9.00 -13.77
CA ALA A 194 -5.74 -9.95 -14.77
C ALA A 194 -7.25 -9.84 -14.99
N GLY A 195 -8.01 -9.28 -14.03
CA GLY A 195 -9.45 -9.08 -14.16
C GLY A 195 -9.88 -7.85 -14.95
N ASN A 196 -8.98 -6.88 -15.14
CA ASN A 196 -9.28 -5.60 -15.77
C ASN A 196 -8.85 -5.52 -17.24
N THR A 197 -8.29 -6.60 -17.80
CA THR A 197 -7.85 -6.68 -19.19
C THR A 197 -8.70 -7.69 -19.97
N PRO A 198 -9.40 -7.28 -21.04
CA PRO A 198 -10.03 -8.23 -21.94
C PRO A 198 -8.94 -9.06 -22.61
N GLN A 199 -8.89 -10.36 -22.31
CA GLN A 199 -8.11 -11.39 -23.01
C GLN A 199 -6.81 -10.90 -23.63
N LYS A 200 -5.86 -10.51 -22.78
CA LYS A 200 -4.46 -10.75 -23.06
C LYS A 200 -3.93 -11.50 -21.85
N GLU A 201 -3.46 -12.72 -22.10
CA GLU A 201 -2.62 -13.48 -21.20
C GLU A 201 -1.72 -12.48 -20.46
N GLY A 202 -1.91 -12.37 -19.13
CA GLY A 202 -1.02 -11.55 -18.31
C GLY A 202 0.42 -12.01 -18.55
N PRO A 203 1.43 -11.19 -18.22
CA PRO A 203 2.82 -11.54 -18.50
C PRO A 203 3.31 -12.81 -17.77
N THR A 204 2.49 -13.42 -16.92
CA THR A 204 2.72 -14.70 -16.22
C THR A 204 1.89 -15.88 -16.75
N GLY A 205 0.95 -15.70 -17.69
CA GLY A 205 0.11 -16.77 -18.26
C GLY A 205 -0.82 -17.49 -17.26
N ALA A 206 -0.77 -17.14 -15.98
CA ALA A 206 -1.53 -17.75 -14.90
C ALA A 206 -2.97 -17.23 -14.88
N ASP A 207 -3.94 -18.15 -14.74
CA ASP A 207 -5.33 -17.76 -14.54
C ASP A 207 -5.57 -17.19 -13.13
N LYS A 208 -6.69 -16.49 -12.91
CA LYS A 208 -7.00 -15.87 -11.62
C LYS A 208 -7.02 -16.85 -10.45
N SER A 209 -7.51 -18.08 -10.67
CA SER A 209 -7.62 -19.08 -9.62
C SER A 209 -6.24 -19.57 -9.18
N SER A 210 -5.32 -19.78 -10.11
CA SER A 210 -3.94 -20.17 -9.83
C SER A 210 -3.15 -19.08 -9.08
N LEU A 211 -3.39 -17.80 -9.41
CA LEU A 211 -2.84 -16.66 -8.66
C LEU A 211 -3.42 -16.60 -7.24
N ALA A 212 -4.73 -16.80 -7.08
CA ALA A 212 -5.37 -16.87 -5.77
C ALA A 212 -4.85 -18.04 -4.92
N ALA A 213 -4.64 -19.21 -5.53
CA ALA A 213 -4.05 -20.37 -4.86
C ALA A 213 -2.60 -20.10 -4.42
N SER A 214 -1.81 -19.45 -5.28
CA SER A 214 -0.43 -19.03 -4.94
C SER A 214 -0.43 -18.00 -3.80
N ALA A 215 -1.38 -17.07 -3.80
CA ALA A 215 -1.57 -16.13 -2.70
C ALA A 215 -1.92 -16.86 -1.39
N TYR A 216 -2.88 -17.78 -1.44
CA TYR A 216 -3.31 -18.57 -0.28
C TYR A 216 -2.15 -19.34 0.35
N GLN A 217 -1.38 -20.08 -0.45
CA GLN A 217 -0.23 -20.85 0.04
C GLN A 217 0.80 -19.97 0.76
N ASN A 218 1.02 -18.77 0.24
CA ASN A 218 1.95 -17.82 0.81
C ASN A 218 1.40 -17.16 2.09
N PHE A 219 0.15 -16.75 2.13
CA PHE A 219 -0.48 -16.27 3.36
C PHE A 219 -0.55 -17.36 4.44
N GLU A 220 -0.80 -18.61 4.06
CA GLU A 220 -0.82 -19.74 5.00
C GLU A 220 0.56 -19.98 5.61
N ARG A 221 1.62 -19.91 4.79
CA ARG A 221 3.00 -19.97 5.28
C ARG A 221 3.31 -18.80 6.22
N ALA A 222 2.89 -17.58 5.88
CA ALA A 222 3.06 -16.42 6.74
C ALA A 222 2.33 -16.60 8.09
N TYR A 223 1.10 -17.10 8.06
CA TYR A 223 0.29 -17.34 9.26
C TYR A 223 0.94 -18.37 10.20
N ARG A 224 1.49 -19.46 9.66
CA ARG A 224 2.22 -20.48 10.44
C ARG A 224 3.49 -19.95 11.10
N LEU A 225 4.18 -19.01 10.44
CA LEU A 225 5.43 -18.40 10.95
C LEU A 225 5.16 -17.24 11.93
N GLN A 226 3.97 -16.64 11.88
CA GLN A 226 3.60 -15.52 12.74
C GLN A 226 3.42 -15.96 14.20
N ARG A 227 3.87 -15.12 15.13
CA ARG A 227 3.76 -15.33 16.58
C ARG A 227 2.84 -14.32 17.27
N ASN A 228 2.64 -13.16 16.66
CA ASN A 228 1.74 -12.13 17.18
C ASN A 228 0.30 -12.45 16.78
N ASP A 229 -0.61 -12.53 17.74
CA ASP A 229 -2.01 -12.90 17.50
C ASP A 229 -2.80 -11.84 16.73
N GLN A 230 -2.50 -10.55 16.93
CA GLN A 230 -3.08 -9.46 16.14
C GLN A 230 -2.70 -9.59 14.66
N GLU A 231 -1.42 -9.86 14.36
CA GLU A 231 -0.95 -10.09 13.00
C GLU A 231 -1.51 -11.37 12.37
N LYS A 232 -1.69 -12.44 13.16
CA LYS A 232 -2.39 -13.64 12.69
C LYS A 232 -3.83 -13.35 12.31
N ARG A 233 -4.53 -12.56 13.13
CA ARG A 233 -5.91 -12.14 12.85
C ARG A 233 -5.97 -11.35 11.55
N MET A 234 -5.04 -10.42 11.33
CA MET A 234 -4.97 -9.66 10.09
C MET A 234 -4.81 -10.57 8.85
N LEU A 235 -4.08 -11.68 8.97
CA LEU A 235 -3.91 -12.67 7.90
C LEU A 235 -5.18 -13.49 7.59
N MET A 236 -6.11 -13.63 8.54
CA MET A 236 -7.33 -14.44 8.34
C MET A 236 -8.20 -13.91 7.19
N SER A 237 -8.28 -12.59 7.00
CA SER A 237 -9.05 -12.01 5.89
C SER A 237 -8.41 -12.29 4.53
N GLN A 238 -7.07 -12.25 4.45
CA GLN A 238 -6.36 -12.60 3.23
C GLN A 238 -6.46 -14.10 2.92
N LEU A 239 -6.39 -14.96 3.94
CA LEU A 239 -6.57 -16.41 3.81
C LEU A 239 -7.98 -16.76 3.31
N ALA A 240 -9.02 -16.18 3.92
CA ALA A 240 -10.40 -16.42 3.52
C ALA A 240 -10.67 -15.94 2.08
N THR A 241 -10.19 -14.75 1.73
CA THR A 241 -10.35 -14.17 0.38
C THR A 241 -9.61 -15.01 -0.67
N SER A 242 -8.32 -15.28 -0.47
CA SER A 242 -7.51 -16.03 -1.44
C SER A 242 -8.02 -17.45 -1.64
N ALA A 243 -8.47 -18.14 -0.57
CA ALA A 243 -9.12 -19.44 -0.70
C ALA A 243 -10.43 -19.36 -1.52
N LEU A 244 -11.27 -18.34 -1.26
CA LEU A 244 -12.54 -18.17 -1.98
C LEU A 244 -12.31 -17.91 -3.48
N GLU A 245 -11.32 -17.09 -3.82
CA GLU A 245 -10.97 -16.78 -5.22
C GLU A 245 -10.26 -17.94 -5.92
N ALA A 246 -9.59 -18.82 -5.17
CA ALA A 246 -9.05 -20.09 -5.68
C ALA A 246 -10.12 -21.18 -5.88
N GLY A 247 -11.38 -20.93 -5.47
CA GLY A 247 -12.47 -21.91 -5.52
C GLY A 247 -12.51 -22.88 -4.34
N GLU A 248 -11.66 -22.70 -3.34
CA GLU A 248 -11.56 -23.52 -2.12
C GLU A 248 -12.61 -23.08 -1.08
N ILE A 249 -13.89 -23.33 -1.39
CA ILE A 249 -15.04 -22.81 -0.62
C ILE A 249 -15.00 -23.24 0.85
N GLU A 250 -14.72 -24.51 1.14
CA GLU A 250 -14.68 -25.02 2.52
C GLU A 250 -13.55 -24.38 3.34
N THR A 251 -12.40 -24.17 2.71
CA THR A 251 -11.24 -23.51 3.32
C THR A 251 -11.54 -22.05 3.62
N ALA A 252 -12.16 -21.34 2.66
CA ALA A 252 -12.60 -19.96 2.86
C ALA A 252 -13.62 -19.83 4.00
N GLN A 253 -14.59 -20.75 4.05
CA GLN A 253 -15.59 -20.78 5.11
C GLN A 253 -14.98 -21.03 6.49
N ARG A 254 -13.99 -21.92 6.57
CA ARG A 254 -13.26 -22.20 7.82
C ARG A 254 -12.57 -20.94 8.34
N TRP A 255 -11.76 -20.28 7.50
CA TRP A 255 -11.05 -19.07 7.90
C TRP A 255 -11.99 -17.94 8.31
N ALA A 256 -13.11 -17.76 7.61
CA ALA A 256 -14.10 -16.76 7.99
C ALA A 256 -14.74 -17.09 9.36
N ARG A 257 -15.09 -18.37 9.62
CA ARG A 257 -15.62 -18.79 10.92
C ARG A 257 -14.60 -18.65 12.04
N ASP A 258 -13.34 -18.97 11.77
CA ASP A 258 -12.25 -18.80 12.73
C ASP A 258 -12.08 -17.32 13.10
N GLY A 259 -12.19 -16.41 12.13
CA GLY A 259 -12.20 -14.96 12.38
C GLY A 259 -13.35 -14.49 13.27
N LEU A 260 -14.57 -15.04 13.09
CA LEU A 260 -15.71 -14.77 13.98
C LEU A 260 -15.52 -15.36 15.38
N ASN A 261 -14.98 -16.58 15.47
CA ASN A 261 -14.73 -17.24 16.75
C ASN A 261 -13.65 -16.52 17.56
N ASP A 262 -12.55 -16.13 16.92
CA ASP A 262 -11.47 -15.38 17.55
C ASP A 262 -11.98 -14.06 18.15
N ALA A 263 -12.88 -13.37 17.45
CA ALA A 263 -13.52 -12.14 17.92
C ALA A 263 -14.35 -12.32 19.22
N THR A 264 -14.76 -13.55 19.56
CA THR A 264 -15.49 -13.81 20.81
C THR A 264 -14.59 -13.91 22.04
N THR A 265 -13.31 -14.24 21.84
CA THR A 265 -12.35 -14.48 22.93
C THR A 265 -11.25 -13.42 23.01
N ALA A 266 -11.02 -12.70 21.92
CA ALA A 266 -9.98 -11.68 21.83
C ALA A 266 -10.32 -10.42 22.63
N THR A 267 -9.28 -9.78 23.16
CA THR A 267 -9.39 -8.38 23.60
C THR A 267 -9.80 -7.52 22.41
N SER A 268 -10.85 -6.71 22.59
CA SER A 268 -11.33 -5.81 21.54
C SER A 268 -10.23 -4.83 21.13
N ASP A 269 -9.85 -4.90 19.86
CA ASP A 269 -8.93 -3.97 19.21
C ASP A 269 -9.38 -3.78 17.74
N TRP A 270 -8.76 -2.83 17.03
CA TRP A 270 -9.15 -2.48 15.67
C TRP A 270 -9.10 -3.65 14.68
N SER A 271 -8.22 -4.64 14.90
CA SER A 271 -8.09 -5.82 14.04
C SER A 271 -9.25 -6.80 14.21
N VAL A 272 -9.92 -6.81 15.39
CA VAL A 272 -11.14 -7.59 15.63
C VAL A 272 -12.25 -7.11 14.70
N ALA A 273 -12.48 -5.80 14.65
CA ALA A 273 -13.53 -5.21 13.82
C ALA A 273 -13.32 -5.52 12.33
N ASN A 274 -12.07 -5.42 11.86
CA ASN A 274 -11.71 -5.80 10.48
C ASN A 274 -11.97 -7.28 10.21
N SER A 275 -11.55 -8.17 11.11
CA SER A 275 -11.75 -9.61 10.96
C SER A 275 -13.24 -9.98 10.87
N VAL A 276 -14.06 -9.42 11.78
CA VAL A 276 -15.51 -9.69 11.82
C VAL A 276 -16.21 -9.19 10.55
N HIS A 277 -15.90 -7.96 10.12
CA HIS A 277 -16.45 -7.40 8.89
C HIS A 277 -16.14 -8.33 7.69
N HIS A 278 -14.86 -8.65 7.50
CA HIS A 278 -14.41 -9.49 6.39
C HIS A 278 -14.98 -10.91 6.42
N ALA A 279 -15.05 -11.52 7.60
CA ALA A 279 -15.61 -12.85 7.76
C ALA A 279 -17.07 -12.90 7.27
N HIS A 280 -17.88 -11.90 7.64
CA HIS A 280 -19.25 -11.80 7.14
C HIS A 280 -19.32 -11.55 5.63
N ILE A 281 -18.43 -10.72 5.07
CA ILE A 281 -18.34 -10.55 3.61
C ILE A 281 -18.08 -11.91 2.94
N ILE A 282 -17.09 -12.68 3.38
CA ILE A 282 -16.75 -13.98 2.78
C ILE A 282 -17.90 -14.99 2.93
N LEU A 283 -18.49 -15.13 4.11
CA LEU A 283 -19.60 -16.05 4.34
C LEU A 283 -20.82 -15.69 3.48
N GLY A 284 -21.12 -14.40 3.33
CA GLY A 284 -22.21 -13.94 2.46
C GLY A 284 -21.94 -14.23 0.98
N ARG A 285 -20.70 -14.07 0.52
CA ARG A 285 -20.31 -14.42 -0.86
C ARG A 285 -20.40 -15.93 -1.11
N ILE A 286 -20.02 -16.76 -0.13
CA ILE A 286 -20.19 -18.21 -0.18
C ILE A 286 -21.67 -18.58 -0.28
N ALA A 287 -22.51 -18.01 0.58
CA ALA A 287 -23.96 -18.22 0.54
C ALA A 287 -24.56 -17.83 -0.82
N LEU A 288 -24.15 -16.68 -1.36
CA LEU A 288 -24.60 -16.19 -2.67
C LEU A 288 -24.21 -17.13 -3.82
N ARG A 289 -22.97 -17.64 -3.82
CA ARG A 289 -22.50 -18.64 -4.81
C ARG A 289 -23.27 -19.95 -4.70
N GLY A 290 -23.71 -20.31 -3.50
CA GLY A 290 -24.60 -21.46 -3.23
C GLY A 290 -26.07 -21.23 -3.57
N GLY A 291 -26.46 -20.02 -4.01
CA GLY A 291 -27.84 -19.67 -4.33
C GLY A 291 -28.69 -19.22 -3.13
N ASP A 292 -28.12 -19.11 -1.93
CA ASP A 292 -28.81 -18.64 -0.73
C ASP A 292 -28.74 -17.12 -0.62
N LEU A 293 -29.64 -16.46 -1.36
CA LEU A 293 -29.79 -14.99 -1.34
C LEU A 293 -30.16 -14.47 0.06
N ALA A 294 -30.92 -15.24 0.84
CA ALA A 294 -31.37 -14.81 2.16
C ALA A 294 -30.21 -14.71 3.15
N GLU A 295 -29.37 -15.75 3.19
CA GLU A 295 -28.21 -15.76 4.08
C GLU A 295 -27.13 -14.77 3.59
N ALA A 296 -26.97 -14.60 2.28
CA ALA A 296 -26.09 -13.57 1.72
C ALA A 296 -26.46 -12.15 2.17
N ARG A 297 -27.75 -11.78 2.10
CA ARG A 297 -28.24 -10.48 2.61
C ARG A 297 -27.98 -10.33 4.11
N LYS A 298 -28.29 -11.36 4.89
CA LYS A 298 -28.11 -11.33 6.35
C LYS A 298 -26.65 -11.09 6.71
N HIS A 299 -25.71 -11.79 6.06
CA HIS A 299 -24.29 -11.59 6.27
C HIS A 299 -23.82 -10.19 5.85
N LEU A 300 -24.34 -9.62 4.75
CA LEU A 300 -24.04 -8.23 4.40
C LEU A 300 -24.43 -7.28 5.55
N ILE A 301 -25.62 -7.45 6.12
CA ILE A 301 -26.07 -6.61 7.24
C ILE A 301 -25.20 -6.84 8.49
N GLN A 302 -24.83 -8.08 8.79
CA GLN A 302 -23.93 -8.37 9.93
C GLN A 302 -22.55 -7.74 9.75
N ALA A 303 -22.00 -7.71 8.54
CA ALA A 303 -20.71 -7.05 8.26
C ALA A 303 -20.73 -5.56 8.66
N SER A 304 -21.87 -4.87 8.52
CA SER A 304 -22.00 -3.46 8.93
C SER A 304 -22.17 -3.23 10.44
N GLN A 305 -22.26 -4.28 11.25
CA GLN A 305 -22.42 -4.17 12.70
C GLN A 305 -21.08 -4.13 13.46
N SER A 306 -19.94 -4.26 12.76
CA SER A 306 -18.61 -4.08 13.36
C SER A 306 -18.44 -2.65 13.90
N GLN A 307 -17.72 -2.47 15.02
CA GLN A 307 -17.52 -1.17 15.71
C GLN A 307 -16.67 -0.13 14.94
N GLY A 308 -16.49 -0.27 13.63
CA GLY A 308 -15.53 0.53 12.85
C GLY A 308 -14.08 0.15 13.15
N SER A 309 -13.15 0.72 12.40
CA SER A 309 -11.70 0.55 12.58
C SER A 309 -10.98 1.67 11.82
N PRO A 310 -9.71 1.99 12.12
CA PRO A 310 -8.99 3.01 11.36
C PRO A 310 -9.03 2.79 9.84
N GLN A 311 -9.04 1.53 9.38
CA GLN A 311 -9.17 1.19 7.96
C GLN A 311 -10.61 1.40 7.46
N LEU A 312 -11.62 0.89 8.17
CA LEU A 312 -13.03 1.03 7.79
C LEU A 312 -13.53 2.47 7.85
N ASP A 313 -12.97 3.27 8.76
CA ASP A 313 -13.32 4.67 8.99
C ASP A 313 -12.65 5.59 7.95
N SER A 314 -11.53 5.16 7.35
CA SER A 314 -10.78 5.92 6.35
C SER A 314 -11.07 5.46 4.92
N PHE A 315 -10.64 4.25 4.55
CA PHE A 315 -10.80 3.74 3.19
C PHE A 315 -12.24 3.33 2.90
N GLY A 316 -12.95 2.87 3.93
CA GLY A 316 -14.32 2.39 3.86
C GLY A 316 -14.44 0.87 4.01
N PRO A 317 -15.66 0.35 4.05
CA PRO A 317 -15.92 -1.08 4.09
C PRO A 317 -15.80 -1.72 2.71
N ASN A 318 -15.49 -3.02 2.69
CA ASN A 318 -15.50 -3.83 1.47
C ASN A 318 -16.91 -3.94 0.88
N MET A 319 -17.04 -3.70 -0.43
CA MET A 319 -18.28 -3.66 -1.20
C MET A 319 -18.46 -4.84 -2.16
N MET A 320 -17.58 -5.87 -2.11
CA MET A 320 -17.65 -6.99 -3.03
C MET A 320 -18.98 -7.76 -2.92
N LEU A 321 -19.39 -8.11 -1.70
CA LEU A 321 -20.68 -8.77 -1.49
C LEU A 321 -21.86 -7.88 -1.90
N ALA A 322 -21.79 -6.57 -1.62
CA ALA A 322 -22.81 -5.62 -2.04
C ALA A 322 -22.94 -5.59 -3.56
N LYS A 323 -21.82 -5.54 -4.29
CA LYS A 323 -21.79 -5.61 -5.76
C LYS A 323 -22.41 -6.90 -6.28
N GLU A 324 -21.99 -8.06 -5.76
CA GLU A 324 -22.52 -9.36 -6.21
C GLU A 324 -24.02 -9.51 -5.91
N LEU A 325 -24.52 -8.95 -4.80
CA LEU A 325 -25.95 -8.90 -4.48
C LEU A 325 -26.72 -7.99 -5.45
N LEU A 326 -26.18 -6.82 -5.82
CA LEU A 326 -26.79 -5.95 -6.83
C LEU A 326 -26.89 -6.63 -8.20
N GLU A 327 -25.89 -7.44 -8.57
CA GLU A 327 -25.93 -8.26 -9.81
C GLU A 327 -27.04 -9.32 -9.79
N LYS A 328 -27.52 -9.71 -8.60
CA LYS A 328 -28.71 -10.55 -8.42
C LYS A 328 -30.01 -9.76 -8.22
N GLY A 329 -29.96 -8.43 -8.29
CA GLY A 329 -31.11 -7.53 -8.14
C GLY A 329 -31.47 -7.18 -6.69
N GLU A 330 -30.65 -7.59 -5.72
CA GLU A 330 -30.88 -7.36 -4.29
C GLU A 330 -30.48 -5.94 -3.88
N ARG A 331 -31.43 -5.00 -3.98
CA ARG A 331 -31.18 -3.57 -3.77
C ARG A 331 -31.39 -3.11 -2.33
N ASP A 332 -32.47 -3.57 -1.70
CA ASP A 332 -32.88 -3.07 -0.38
C ASP A 332 -31.84 -3.40 0.70
N ALA A 333 -31.30 -4.62 0.69
CA ALA A 333 -30.24 -5.02 1.62
C ALA A 333 -28.96 -4.19 1.44
N VAL A 334 -28.62 -3.83 0.20
CA VAL A 334 -27.43 -3.03 -0.11
C VAL A 334 -27.62 -1.58 0.32
N ILE A 335 -28.81 -1.00 0.11
CA ILE A 335 -29.14 0.33 0.63
C ILE A 335 -29.09 0.35 2.16
N GLN A 336 -29.64 -0.69 2.81
CA GLN A 336 -29.59 -0.82 4.26
C GLN A 336 -28.14 -0.95 4.77
N TYR A 337 -27.31 -1.68 4.05
CA TYR A 337 -25.87 -1.79 4.34
C TYR A 337 -25.19 -0.42 4.30
N PHE A 338 -25.42 0.38 3.25
CA PHE A 338 -24.86 1.74 3.16
C PHE A 338 -25.28 2.62 4.34
N GLN A 339 -26.57 2.57 4.73
CA GLN A 339 -27.07 3.33 5.88
C GLN A 339 -26.36 2.94 7.18
N LYS A 340 -26.09 1.65 7.39
CA LYS A 340 -25.36 1.17 8.57
C LYS A 340 -23.88 1.54 8.53
N CYS A 341 -23.26 1.47 7.35
CA CYS A 341 -21.87 1.89 7.16
C CYS A 341 -21.65 3.37 7.48
N ALA A 342 -22.64 4.23 7.22
CA ALA A 342 -22.59 5.65 7.57
C ALA A 342 -22.43 5.92 9.09
N SER A 343 -22.64 4.91 9.95
CA SER A 343 -22.38 5.04 11.39
C SER A 343 -20.89 5.13 11.72
N PHE A 344 -20.01 4.45 10.97
CA PHE A 344 -18.56 4.42 11.20
C PHE A 344 -17.76 5.12 10.09
N TRP A 345 -18.17 5.02 8.82
CA TRP A 345 -17.44 5.63 7.71
C TRP A 345 -17.87 7.09 7.51
N LYS A 346 -17.28 7.99 8.29
CA LYS A 346 -17.60 9.44 8.27
C LYS A 346 -16.91 10.22 7.15
N ASP A 347 -15.77 9.71 6.67
CA ASP A 347 -15.02 10.30 5.56
C ASP A 347 -15.36 9.63 4.22
N ASP A 348 -16.63 9.22 4.04
CA ASP A 348 -17.09 8.60 2.80
C ASP A 348 -17.12 9.58 1.62
N ARG A 349 -16.86 10.88 1.86
CA ARG A 349 -16.87 11.97 0.85
C ARG A 349 -18.18 12.01 0.04
N GLY A 350 -19.30 11.61 0.66
CA GLY A 350 -20.61 11.53 0.02
C GLY A 350 -20.82 10.32 -0.89
N GLN A 351 -19.88 9.37 -0.93
CA GLN A 351 -19.98 8.16 -1.75
C GLN A 351 -21.21 7.32 -1.40
N LEU A 352 -21.52 7.14 -0.11
CA LEU A 352 -22.65 6.32 0.31
C LEU A 352 -23.99 6.89 -0.21
N VAL A 353 -24.13 8.20 -0.20
CA VAL A 353 -25.33 8.89 -0.72
C VAL A 353 -25.43 8.73 -2.24
N GLN A 354 -24.33 8.95 -2.96
CA GLN A 354 -24.29 8.80 -4.43
C GLN A 354 -24.56 7.35 -4.85
N TRP A 355 -23.93 6.38 -4.19
CA TRP A 355 -24.13 4.96 -4.44
C TRP A 355 -25.56 4.52 -4.16
N ALA A 356 -26.16 4.99 -3.07
CA ALA A 356 -27.57 4.71 -2.78
C ALA A 356 -28.53 5.26 -3.87
N ALA A 357 -28.24 6.43 -4.44
CA ALA A 357 -29.04 6.99 -5.54
C ALA A 357 -28.96 6.11 -6.79
N ILE A 358 -27.75 5.73 -7.21
CA ILE A 358 -27.51 4.83 -8.36
C ILE A 358 -28.25 3.50 -8.18
N VAL A 359 -28.20 2.91 -6.97
CA VAL A 359 -28.87 1.63 -6.68
C VAL A 359 -30.39 1.76 -6.80
N ARG A 360 -30.99 2.86 -6.31
CA ARG A 360 -32.44 3.12 -6.41
C ARG A 360 -32.91 3.26 -7.86
N GLU A 361 -32.07 3.82 -8.72
CA GLU A 361 -32.33 3.95 -10.15
C GLU A 361 -32.10 2.65 -10.93
N GLY A 362 -31.72 1.56 -10.25
CA GLY A 362 -31.52 0.26 -10.85
C GLY A 362 -30.07 -0.05 -11.22
N GLY A 363 -29.15 0.90 -11.07
CA GLY A 363 -27.74 0.76 -11.44
C GLY A 363 -26.86 0.06 -10.39
N ILE A 364 -25.63 -0.25 -10.79
CA ILE A 364 -24.57 -0.77 -9.91
C ILE A 364 -23.48 0.28 -9.81
N PRO A 365 -23.20 0.84 -8.62
CA PRO A 365 -22.15 1.84 -8.45
C PRO A 365 -20.76 1.31 -8.81
N ASN A 366 -19.89 2.19 -9.27
CA ASN A 366 -18.47 1.88 -9.35
C ASN A 366 -17.84 2.02 -7.96
N PHE A 367 -17.66 0.87 -7.29
CA PHE A 367 -17.08 0.79 -5.95
C PHE A 367 -15.55 0.94 -5.92
N GLY A 368 -14.86 0.91 -7.07
CA GLY A 368 -13.41 1.11 -7.16
C GLY A 368 -12.61 0.22 -6.20
N ALA A 369 -11.79 0.85 -5.36
CA ALA A 369 -10.91 0.16 -4.41
C ALA A 369 -11.68 -0.63 -3.32
N ASN A 370 -12.93 -0.27 -3.01
CA ASN A 370 -13.75 -0.99 -2.03
C ASN A 370 -14.05 -2.44 -2.44
N LEU A 371 -13.71 -2.88 -3.65
CA LEU A 371 -13.83 -4.27 -4.06
C LEU A 371 -12.63 -5.14 -3.66
N VAL A 372 -11.53 -4.53 -3.19
CA VAL A 372 -10.23 -5.20 -3.06
C VAL A 372 -9.84 -5.48 -1.61
N TYR A 373 -9.89 -4.46 -0.75
CA TYR A 373 -9.27 -4.53 0.57
C TYR A 373 -10.11 -5.30 1.58
#